data_AF-A0A957YEZ9-F1
#
_entry.id   AF-A0A957YEZ9-F1
#
_cell.length_a   1.000
_cell.length_b   1.000
_cell.length_c   1.000
_cell.angle_alpha   90.00
_cell.angle_beta   90.00
_cell.angle_gamma   90.00
#
_symmetry.space_group_name_H-M   'P 1'
#
loop_
_entity.id
_entity.type
_entity.pdbx_description
1 polymer ?
#
loop_
_entity_poly.entity_id
_entity_poly.type
_entity_poly.pdbx_seq_one_letter_code
_entity_poly.pdbx_strand_id
1 'polypeptide(L)'
;MRDLPIVHMTLYKHGVGYFERRGAIDGESIKLTFRREEMDDILKSLTLIDHGGGQVRGVDYDTPQSRSERLAGSSIILSDSRSLRDLLQALRGRAVSLTVSDGSQIE
;
A
#
# COMPACT_ATOMS: atom_id res chain seq x y z
N MET A 1 -21.35 2.76 -1.54
CA MET A 1 -20.49 2.79 -0.34
C MET A 1 -20.80 4.10 0.37
N ARG A 2 -21.33 4.07 1.59
CA ARG A 2 -21.64 5.30 2.33
C ARG A 2 -20.36 5.81 2.98
N ASP A 3 -20.02 7.07 2.75
CA ASP A 3 -18.91 7.71 3.46
C ASP A 3 -19.28 7.85 4.94
N LEU A 4 -18.33 7.54 5.84
CA LEU A 4 -18.51 7.74 7.27
C LEU A 4 -18.64 9.25 7.54
N PRO A 5 -19.80 9.75 8.03
CA PRO A 5 -20.00 11.18 8.18
C PRO A 5 -19.14 11.72 9.32
N ILE A 6 -18.69 12.97 9.19
CA ILE A 6 -18.02 13.69 10.28
C ILE A 6 -19.09 14.09 11.29
N VAL A 7 -18.93 13.66 12.54
CA VAL A 7 -19.85 13.96 13.65
C VAL A 7 -19.28 14.98 14.62
N HIS A 8 -17.95 15.16 14.66
CA HIS A 8 -17.29 16.16 15.48
C HIS A 8 -16.04 16.70 14.77
N MET A 9 -15.79 18.01 14.91
CA MET A 9 -14.62 18.68 14.36
C MET A 9 -14.10 19.73 15.33
N THR A 10 -12.79 19.69 15.60
CA THR A 10 -12.08 20.71 16.36
C THR A 10 -10.95 21.28 15.52
N LEU A 11 -10.87 22.60 15.39
CA LEU A 11 -9.78 23.29 14.69
C LEU A 11 -8.89 24.01 15.69
N TYR A 12 -7.59 23.75 15.62
CA TYR A 12 -6.62 24.36 16.50
C TYR A 12 -5.94 25.58 15.85
N LYS A 13 -5.57 26.57 16.67
CA LYS A 13 -4.93 27.81 16.21
C LYS A 13 -3.60 27.61 15.47
N HIS A 14 -2.95 26.46 15.64
CA HIS A 14 -1.69 26.09 15.00
C HIS A 14 -1.89 25.36 13.65
N GLY A 15 -3.11 25.33 13.12
CA GLY A 15 -3.39 24.82 11.78
C GLY A 15 -3.73 23.33 11.68
N VAL A 16 -3.85 22.64 12.82
CA VAL A 16 -4.26 21.22 12.86
C VAL A 16 -5.77 21.11 13.06
N GLY A 17 -6.40 20.13 12.39
CA GLY A 17 -7.80 19.78 12.58
C GLY A 17 -7.97 18.36 13.12
N TYR A 18 -8.81 18.19 14.13
CA TYR A 18 -9.28 16.89 14.61
C TYR A 18 -10.66 16.61 14.04
N PHE A 19 -10.84 15.41 13.47
CA PHE A 19 -12.08 14.99 12.82
C PHE A 19 -12.52 13.64 13.37
N GLU A 20 -13.72 13.59 13.95
CA GLU A 20 -14.37 12.34 14.31
C GLU A 20 -15.37 11.96 13.23
N ARG A 21 -15.23 10.77 12.68
CA ARG A 21 -16.20 10.19 11.77
C ARG A 21 -16.86 8.99 12.43
N ARG A 22 -18.19 8.91 12.37
CA ARG A 22 -18.95 7.83 13.01
C ARG A 22 -20.19 7.48 12.21
N GLY A 23 -20.41 6.19 12.01
CA GLY A 23 -21.57 5.67 11.29
C GLY A 23 -21.57 4.14 11.28
N ALA A 24 -22.67 3.56 10.80
CA ALA A 24 -22.73 2.14 10.51
C ALA A 24 -21.96 1.84 9.21
N ILE A 25 -21.21 0.74 9.19
CA ILE A 25 -20.50 0.26 8.01
C ILE A 25 -21.25 -0.95 7.47
N ASP A 26 -21.73 -0.83 6.23
CA ASP A 26 -22.30 -1.94 5.48
C ASP A 26 -21.15 -2.67 4.74
N GLY A 27 -20.61 -3.74 5.33
CA GLY A 27 -19.54 -4.57 4.73
C GLY A 27 -18.32 -4.79 5.62
N GLU A 28 -17.21 -5.26 5.02
CA GLU A 28 -15.98 -5.63 5.75
C GLU A 28 -14.93 -4.53 5.79
N SER A 29 -15.04 -3.50 4.95
CA SER A 29 -14.03 -2.44 4.84
C SER A 29 -14.63 -1.08 4.54
N ILE A 30 -13.88 -0.04 4.90
CA ILE A 30 -14.18 1.35 4.57
C ILE A 30 -12.94 2.01 3.98
N LYS A 31 -13.16 2.94 3.05
CA LYS A 31 -12.10 3.73 2.43
C LYS A 31 -12.16 5.18 2.93
N LEU A 32 -11.04 5.67 3.42
CA LEU A 32 -10.83 7.08 3.75
C LEU A 32 -9.77 7.63 2.79
N THR A 33 -9.99 8.85 2.29
CA THR A 33 -9.08 9.49 1.34
C THR A 33 -8.47 10.73 1.98
N PHE A 34 -7.14 10.82 1.95
CA PHE A 34 -6.35 11.92 2.47
C PHE A 34 -5.37 12.40 1.40
N ARG A 35 -4.82 13.61 1.57
CA ARG A 35 -3.74 14.04 0.70
C ARG A 35 -2.46 13.28 1.06
N ARG A 36 -1.59 13.09 0.07
CA ARG A 36 -0.37 12.27 0.25
C ARG A 36 0.54 12.88 1.31
N GLU A 37 0.68 14.20 1.29
CA GLU A 37 1.49 14.97 2.21
C GLU A 37 1.00 14.91 3.67
N GLU A 38 -0.25 14.53 3.90
CA GLU A 38 -0.85 14.41 5.23
C GLU A 38 -0.72 12.99 5.81
N MET A 39 -0.31 12.00 5.01
CA MET A 39 -0.37 10.58 5.38
C MET A 39 0.46 10.26 6.64
N ASP A 40 1.62 10.87 6.80
CA ASP A 40 2.48 10.67 7.98
C ASP A 40 1.79 11.11 9.27
N ASP A 41 1.13 12.27 9.25
CA ASP A 41 0.37 12.77 10.40
C ASP A 41 -0.88 11.91 10.66
N ILE A 42 -1.58 11.48 9.61
CA ILE A 42 -2.73 10.58 9.74
C ILE A 42 -2.31 9.27 10.41
N LEU A 43 -1.23 8.64 9.96
CA LEU A 43 -0.78 7.37 10.56
C LEU A 43 -0.36 7.52 12.02
N LYS A 44 0.14 8.70 12.42
CA LYS A 44 0.52 8.99 13.81
C LYS A 44 -0.69 9.24 14.73
N SER A 45 -1.80 9.75 14.21
CA SER A 45 -2.96 10.15 15.02
C SER A 45 -4.23 9.34 14.81
N LEU A 46 -4.28 8.45 13.80
CA LEU A 46 -5.48 7.69 13.46
C LEU A 46 -5.87 6.72 14.59
N THR A 47 -7.09 6.88 15.09
CA THR A 47 -7.70 5.96 16.05
C THR A 47 -8.96 5.36 15.44
N LEU A 48 -9.05 4.03 15.44
CA LEU A 48 -10.20 3.28 14.93
C LEU A 48 -10.81 2.47 16.08
N ILE A 49 -12.11 2.63 16.28
CA ILE A 49 -12.86 1.96 17.34
C ILE A 49 -14.12 1.36 16.73
N ASP A 50 -14.30 0.06 16.91
CA ASP A 50 -15.58 -0.60 16.64
C ASP A 50 -16.45 -0.56 17.89
N HIS A 51 -17.66 -0.01 17.77
CA HIS A 51 -18.68 0.00 18.83
C HIS A 51 -19.79 -1.04 18.61
N GLY A 52 -19.72 -1.83 17.54
CA GLY A 52 -20.73 -2.80 17.14
C GLY A 52 -20.45 -4.25 17.58
N GLY A 53 -19.35 -4.49 18.29
CA GLY A 53 -18.91 -5.82 18.74
C GLY A 53 -18.03 -6.56 17.73
N GLY A 54 -17.61 -5.88 16.66
CA GLY A 54 -16.62 -6.36 15.70
C GLY A 54 -15.18 -6.06 16.13
N GLN A 55 -14.25 -6.24 15.20
CA GLN A 55 -12.84 -5.96 15.42
C GLN A 55 -12.20 -5.33 14.18
N VAL A 56 -11.37 -4.32 14.39
CA VAL A 56 -10.49 -3.75 13.35
C VAL A 56 -9.34 -4.73 13.07
N ARG A 57 -9.28 -5.27 11.85
CA ARG A 57 -8.26 -6.26 11.44
C ARG A 57 -6.95 -5.65 10.94
N GLY A 58 -7.02 -4.50 10.28
CA GLY A 58 -5.87 -3.86 9.68
C GLY A 58 -6.26 -2.57 8.97
N VAL A 59 -5.24 -1.80 8.57
CA VAL A 59 -5.38 -0.59 7.77
C VAL A 59 -4.44 -0.71 6.58
N ASP A 60 -5.00 -0.75 5.39
CA ASP A 60 -4.24 -0.71 4.15
C ASP A 60 -4.08 0.73 3.67
N TYR A 61 -2.85 1.13 3.37
CA TYR A 61 -2.52 2.47 2.88
C TYR A 61 -1.43 2.41 1.82
N ASP A 62 -1.47 3.37 0.89
CA ASP A 62 -0.43 3.50 -0.13
C ASP A 62 0.86 4.03 0.51
N THR A 63 1.89 3.20 0.56
CA THR A 63 3.22 3.65 1.00
C THR A 63 3.87 4.46 -0.12
N PRO A 64 4.36 5.69 0.14
CA PRO A 64 5.04 6.51 -0.86
C PRO A 64 6.47 5.98 -1.07
N GLN A 65 6.61 4.80 -1.66
CA GLN A 65 7.91 4.30 -2.10
C GLN A 65 8.17 4.82 -3.51
N SER A 66 9.31 5.48 -3.71
CA SER A 66 9.82 5.78 -5.04
C SER A 66 10.04 4.48 -5.82
N ARG A 67 10.02 4.58 -7.16
CA ARG A 67 10.33 3.44 -8.03
C ARG A 67 11.67 2.81 -7.65
N SER A 68 12.67 3.63 -7.34
CA SER A 68 14.00 3.19 -6.93
C SER A 68 13.98 2.40 -5.63
N GLU A 69 13.24 2.87 -4.60
CA GLU A 69 13.09 2.14 -3.32
C GLU A 69 12.38 0.80 -3.50
N ARG A 70 11.34 0.75 -4.35
CA ARG A 70 10.66 -0.50 -4.70
C ARG A 70 11.61 -1.49 -5.40
N LEU A 71 12.43 -0.99 -6.32
CA LEU A 71 13.42 -1.81 -7.02
C LEU A 71 14.57 -2.26 -6.10
N ALA A 72 14.97 -1.45 -5.12
CA ALA A 72 16.00 -1.82 -4.15
C ALA A 72 15.58 -3.00 -3.27
N GLY A 73 14.28 -3.17 -3.00
CA GLY A 73 13.74 -4.34 -2.31
C GLY A 73 13.63 -5.61 -3.17
N SER A 74 13.92 -5.51 -4.47
CA SER A 74 13.86 -6.66 -5.39
C SER A 74 15.08 -7.57 -5.22
N SER A 75 14.86 -8.88 -5.20
CA SER A 75 15.94 -9.89 -5.26
C SER A 75 16.65 -9.95 -6.62
N ILE A 76 16.11 -9.29 -7.64
CA ILE A 76 16.66 -9.21 -8.99
C ILE A 76 17.15 -7.79 -9.23
N ILE A 77 18.46 -7.63 -9.39
CA ILE A 77 19.14 -6.37 -9.69
C ILE A 77 19.75 -6.50 -11.08
N LEU A 78 19.35 -5.64 -12.01
CA LEU A 78 19.81 -5.67 -13.39
C LEU A 78 20.66 -4.44 -13.66
N SER A 79 21.85 -4.63 -14.23
CA SER A 79 22.66 -3.53 -14.74
C SER A 79 22.30 -3.19 -16.19
N ASP A 80 22.45 -1.93 -16.58
CA ASP A 80 22.11 -1.45 -17.93
C ASP A 80 22.95 -2.11 -19.03
N SER A 81 24.17 -2.56 -18.70
CA SER A 81 25.10 -3.16 -19.67
C SER A 81 24.93 -4.67 -19.84
N ARG A 82 24.36 -5.37 -18.85
CA ARG A 82 24.37 -6.85 -18.78
C ARG A 82 23.09 -7.44 -18.17
N SER A 83 21.95 -6.79 -18.38
CA SER A 83 20.66 -7.15 -17.78
C SER A 83 20.27 -8.63 -17.93
N LEU A 84 20.42 -9.23 -19.12
CA LEU A 84 20.09 -10.65 -19.31
C LEU A 84 20.99 -11.58 -18.49
N ARG A 85 22.30 -11.31 -18.44
CA ARG A 85 23.24 -12.09 -17.63
C ARG A 85 22.90 -11.99 -16.15
N ASP A 86 22.63 -10.76 -15.68
CA ASP A 86 22.32 -10.49 -14.29
C ASP A 86 21.01 -11.20 -13.87
N LEU A 87 20.01 -11.20 -14.76
CA LEU A 87 18.77 -11.94 -14.57
C LEU A 87 19.01 -13.44 -14.43
N LEU A 88 19.76 -14.05 -15.36
CA LEU A 88 20.07 -15.48 -15.32
C LEU A 88 20.86 -15.86 -14.06
N GLN A 89 21.74 -14.99 -13.59
CA GLN A 89 22.46 -15.20 -12.34
C GLN A 89 21.54 -15.13 -11.12
N ALA A 90 20.61 -14.16 -11.08
CA ALA A 90 19.64 -13.98 -10.00
C ALA A 90 18.60 -15.10 -9.92
N LEU A 91 18.34 -15.80 -11.03
CA LEU A 91 17.40 -16.92 -11.10
C LEU A 91 18.04 -18.29 -10.81
N ARG A 92 19.35 -18.36 -10.55
CA ARG A 92 20.03 -19.63 -10.26
C ARG A 92 19.38 -20.36 -9.07
N GLY A 93 19.03 -21.62 -9.27
CA GLY A 93 18.37 -22.45 -8.25
C GLY A 93 16.86 -22.30 -8.17
N ARG A 94 16.26 -21.51 -9.07
CA ARG A 94 14.80 -21.39 -9.24
C ARG A 94 14.37 -22.20 -10.46
N ALA A 95 13.21 -22.86 -10.39
CA ALA A 95 12.57 -23.43 -11.56
C ALA A 95 12.10 -22.29 -12.48
N VAL A 96 12.38 -22.39 -13.78
CA VAL A 96 12.12 -21.31 -14.75
C VAL A 96 11.53 -21.88 -16.03
N SER A 97 10.43 -21.31 -16.50
CA SER A 97 9.92 -21.62 -17.83
C SER A 97 10.40 -20.58 -18.84
N LEU A 98 10.91 -21.04 -19.97
CA LEU A 98 11.40 -20.27 -21.10
C LEU A 98 10.38 -20.40 -22.23
N THR A 99 9.84 -19.27 -22.69
CA THR A 99 9.09 -19.22 -23.95
C THR A 99 10.02 -18.67 -25.03
N VAL A 100 10.30 -19.48 -26.04
CA VAL A 100 11.14 -19.11 -27.18
C VAL A 100 10.28 -18.42 -28.24
N SER A 101 10.90 -17.61 -29.10
CA SER A 101 10.23 -16.79 -30.13
C SER A 101 9.34 -17.57 -31.09
N ASP A 102 9.58 -18.87 -31.24
CA ASP A 102 8.80 -19.81 -32.05
C ASP A 102 7.55 -20.37 -31.31
N GLY A 103 7.30 -19.90 -30.09
CA GLY A 103 6.19 -20.29 -29.25
C GLY A 103 6.43 -21.57 -28.43
N SER A 104 7.61 -22.20 -28.56
CA SER A 104 7.95 -23.37 -27.76
C SER A 104 8.21 -22.97 -26.30
N GLN A 105 7.78 -23.81 -25.36
CA GLN A 105 8.01 -23.64 -23.93
C GLN A 105 8.92 -24.75 -23.40
N ILE A 106 9.92 -24.35 -22.61
CA ILE A 106 10.90 -25.24 -21.96
C ILE A 106 10.88 -24.92 -20.47
N GLU A 107 10.66 -25.92 -19.61
CA GLU A 107 10.68 -25.78 -18.14
C GLU A 107 12.04 -26.13 -17.50
#